data_AF-A0A496SL86-F1
#
_entry.id   AF-A0A496SL86-F1
#
_cell.length_a   1.000
_cell.length_b   1.000
_cell.length_c   1.000
_cell.angle_alpha   90.00
_cell.angle_beta   90.00
_cell.angle_gamma   90.00
#
_symmetry.space_group_name_H-M   'P 1'
#
loop_
_entity.id
_entity.type
_entity.pdbx_description
1 polymer ?
#
loop_
_entity_poly.entity_id
_entity_poly.type
_entity_poly.pdbx_seq_one_letter_code
_entity_poly.pdbx_strand_id
1 'polypeptide(L)'
;MRLLKHLVLMTVAVVALPVGVDGKATGPIYLARRIPEGTEIKVDGDLSDWQWLAPVFSTSDEFPFARWDVPEEDFGVEVKVAWSPETNMLYHAVKVTDDKLLTLPREQAQKMWRYDLLELFIDADGSGGNYRGENNSAQAQQYFLYLPPDRSACFGLFGPQEKLGWSLKAPYAKYAARYDGKTICYELAQNVWDFLGDSPQQSRLHNLKAGQVMGWKITVKDRDNEKEAPIGCTLRPSDAWENADNFARLMLTP
;
A
#
# COMPACT_ATOMS: atom_id res chain seq x y z
N MET A 1 22.07 -53.04 -10.52
CA MET A 1 21.01 -52.05 -10.81
C MET A 1 20.90 -51.08 -9.64
N ARG A 2 21.52 -49.90 -9.72
CA ARG A 2 21.24 -48.77 -8.83
C ARG A 2 21.10 -47.53 -9.71
N LEU A 3 19.90 -46.98 -9.76
CA LEU A 3 19.57 -45.78 -10.55
C LEU A 3 20.31 -44.56 -9.98
N LEU A 4 21.01 -43.86 -10.86
CA LEU A 4 21.60 -42.55 -10.59
C LEU A 4 20.51 -41.48 -10.77
N LYS A 5 19.95 -40.97 -9.66
CA LYS A 5 19.02 -39.83 -9.69
C LYS A 5 19.81 -38.57 -10.03
N HIS A 6 19.46 -37.93 -11.15
CA HIS A 6 20.04 -36.66 -11.57
C HIS A 6 19.52 -35.55 -10.65
N LEU A 7 20.44 -34.94 -9.89
CA LEU A 7 20.16 -33.72 -9.14
C LEU A 7 20.31 -32.54 -10.11
N VAL A 8 19.19 -31.96 -10.53
CA VAL A 8 19.18 -30.70 -11.27
C VAL A 8 19.41 -29.58 -10.25
N LEU A 9 20.62 -29.02 -10.25
CA LEU A 9 20.94 -27.83 -9.48
C LEU A 9 20.30 -26.62 -10.21
N MET A 10 19.20 -26.09 -9.67
CA MET A 10 18.71 -24.78 -10.11
C MET A 10 19.63 -23.71 -9.52
N THR A 11 20.52 -23.17 -10.35
CA THR A 11 21.36 -22.03 -9.99
C THR A 11 20.48 -20.79 -9.93
N VAL A 12 20.15 -20.33 -8.73
CA VAL A 12 19.57 -18.98 -8.54
C VAL A 12 20.67 -17.98 -8.84
N ALA A 13 20.57 -17.32 -9.99
CA ALA A 13 21.44 -16.19 -10.31
C ALA A 13 21.03 -15.00 -9.44
N VAL A 14 21.79 -14.75 -8.38
CA VAL A 14 21.70 -13.49 -7.62
C VAL A 14 22.33 -12.41 -8.48
N VAL A 15 21.50 -11.71 -9.26
CA VAL A 15 21.94 -10.48 -9.95
C VAL A 15 22.00 -9.39 -8.90
N ALA A 16 23.20 -9.08 -8.42
CA ALA A 16 23.46 -7.90 -7.61
C ALA A 16 23.32 -6.65 -8.51
N LEU A 17 22.11 -6.11 -8.59
CA LEU A 17 21.91 -4.78 -9.14
C LEU A 17 22.51 -3.76 -8.15
N PRO A 18 23.21 -2.72 -8.62
CA PRO A 18 23.56 -1.60 -7.76
C PRO A 18 22.25 -0.93 -7.34
N VAL A 19 21.77 -1.23 -6.14
CA VAL A 19 20.65 -0.54 -5.52
C VAL A 19 21.18 0.84 -5.15
N GLY A 20 20.78 1.87 -5.89
CA GLY A 20 20.89 3.24 -5.41
C GLY A 20 19.97 3.37 -4.20
N VAL A 21 20.52 3.24 -2.99
CA VAL A 21 19.78 3.48 -1.75
C VAL A 21 19.85 4.98 -1.45
N ASP A 22 19.32 5.80 -2.35
CA ASP A 22 19.10 7.21 -2.07
C ASP A 22 17.72 7.33 -1.42
N GLY A 23 17.67 7.15 -0.10
CA GLY A 23 16.43 7.30 0.67
C GLY A 23 16.70 7.26 2.17
N LYS A 24 16.09 8.18 2.92
CA LYS A 24 16.29 8.26 4.38
C LYS A 24 15.53 7.22 5.19
N ALA A 25 14.52 6.57 4.59
CA ALA A 25 13.80 5.47 5.23
C ALA A 25 14.75 4.29 5.53
N THR A 26 14.71 3.78 6.76
CA THR A 26 15.65 2.75 7.25
C THR A 26 15.03 1.36 7.44
N GLY A 27 13.73 1.21 7.18
CA GLY A 27 12.99 -0.02 7.44
C GLY A 27 13.32 -1.22 6.54
N PRO A 28 12.64 -2.37 6.71
CA PRO A 28 12.75 -3.50 5.80
C PRO A 28 12.41 -3.12 4.35
N ILE A 29 12.94 -3.87 3.38
CA ILE A 29 12.66 -3.68 1.96
C ILE A 29 11.62 -4.69 1.51
N TYR A 30 10.52 -4.19 0.97
CA TYR A 30 9.49 -4.96 0.26
C TYR A 30 9.64 -4.77 -1.24
N LEU A 31 9.04 -5.65 -2.04
CA LEU A 31 9.24 -5.66 -3.50
C LEU A 31 7.93 -5.32 -4.22
N ALA A 32 7.92 -4.24 -5.01
CA ALA A 32 6.88 -4.06 -6.01
C ALA A 32 7.33 -4.74 -7.31
N ARG A 33 6.53 -5.64 -7.86
CA ARG A 33 6.87 -6.33 -9.12
C ARG A 33 6.38 -5.54 -10.31
N ARG A 34 7.19 -5.40 -11.37
CA ARG A 34 6.68 -4.83 -12.62
C ARG A 34 5.55 -5.70 -13.13
N ILE A 35 4.46 -5.08 -13.57
CA ILE A 35 3.37 -5.79 -14.26
C ILE A 35 3.96 -6.41 -15.54
N PRO A 36 3.83 -7.73 -15.74
CA PRO A 36 4.37 -8.39 -16.93
C PRO A 36 3.74 -7.84 -18.21
N GLU A 37 4.50 -7.82 -19.30
CA GLU A 37 3.99 -7.42 -20.61
C GLU A 37 2.76 -8.27 -21.00
N GLY A 38 1.72 -7.61 -21.52
CA GLY A 38 0.45 -8.25 -21.88
C GLY A 38 -0.47 -8.58 -20.69
N THR A 39 -0.05 -8.28 -19.46
CA THR A 39 -0.93 -8.37 -18.27
C THR A 39 -1.67 -7.06 -18.09
N GLU A 40 -3.00 -7.12 -18.07
CA GLU A 40 -3.86 -5.99 -17.74
C GLU A 40 -4.35 -6.14 -16.30
N ILE A 41 -4.21 -5.08 -15.50
CA ILE A 41 -4.80 -4.99 -14.17
C ILE A 41 -6.05 -4.12 -14.24
N LYS A 42 -7.21 -4.69 -13.91
CA LYS A 42 -8.51 -4.02 -13.85
C LYS A 42 -8.81 -3.70 -12.41
N VAL A 43 -8.76 -2.41 -12.08
CA VAL A 43 -9.09 -1.90 -10.74
C VAL A 43 -10.61 -1.93 -10.56
N ASP A 44 -11.15 -3.06 -10.10
CA ASP A 44 -12.60 -3.31 -9.93
C ASP A 44 -12.98 -4.04 -8.61
N GLY A 45 -11.99 -4.32 -7.75
CA GLY A 45 -12.13 -5.01 -6.47
C GLY A 45 -12.08 -6.53 -6.60
N ASP A 46 -11.85 -7.08 -7.79
CA ASP A 46 -11.66 -8.51 -8.05
C ASP A 46 -10.18 -8.84 -8.21
N LEU A 47 -9.60 -9.55 -7.25
CA LEU A 47 -8.16 -9.83 -7.25
C LEU A 47 -7.73 -11.00 -8.16
N SER A 48 -8.58 -11.42 -9.11
CA SER A 48 -8.33 -12.58 -9.98
C SER A 48 -7.25 -12.34 -11.05
N ASP A 49 -7.00 -11.10 -11.44
CA ASP A 49 -5.90 -10.70 -12.33
C ASP A 49 -4.55 -10.53 -11.60
N TRP A 50 -4.53 -10.67 -10.27
CA TRP A 50 -3.33 -10.61 -9.43
C TRP A 50 -2.69 -11.99 -9.12
N GLN A 51 -3.21 -13.09 -9.69
CA GLN A 51 -2.78 -14.45 -9.33
C GLN A 51 -1.33 -14.79 -9.73
N TRP A 52 -0.75 -14.02 -10.65
CA TRP A 52 0.66 -14.15 -11.05
C TRP A 52 1.64 -13.63 -9.99
N LEU A 53 1.16 -12.86 -9.02
CA LEU A 53 1.98 -12.20 -8.00
C LEU A 53 1.69 -12.79 -6.61
N ALA A 54 2.73 -13.24 -5.92
CA ALA A 54 2.65 -13.61 -4.51
C ALA A 54 2.52 -12.34 -3.63
N PRO A 55 1.87 -12.42 -2.45
CA PRO A 55 1.86 -11.33 -1.50
C PRO A 55 3.27 -10.89 -1.10
N VAL A 56 3.48 -9.58 -0.98
CA VAL A 56 4.70 -8.98 -0.42
C VAL A 56 4.67 -9.01 1.11
N PHE A 57 3.46 -9.14 1.66
CA PHE A 57 3.18 -9.18 3.08
C PHE A 57 1.88 -9.98 3.27
N SER A 58 1.88 -10.89 4.23
CA SER A 58 0.67 -11.51 4.75
C SER A 58 0.79 -11.73 6.25
N THR A 59 -0.29 -11.47 6.98
CA THR A 59 -0.37 -11.70 8.43
C THR A 59 -0.18 -13.18 8.81
N SER A 60 -0.43 -14.11 7.90
CA SER A 60 -0.20 -15.54 8.14
C SER A 60 1.28 -15.94 8.07
N ASP A 61 2.11 -15.17 7.34
CA ASP A 61 3.54 -15.45 7.13
C ASP A 61 4.44 -14.64 8.09
N GLU A 62 4.15 -13.35 8.21
CA GLU A 62 4.87 -12.41 9.05
C GLU A 62 3.86 -11.45 9.66
N PHE A 63 3.91 -11.22 10.98
CA PHE A 63 3.16 -10.12 11.59
C PHE A 63 4.15 -8.99 11.91
N PRO A 64 4.34 -8.00 11.02
CA PRO A 64 4.90 -6.74 11.42
C PRO A 64 3.81 -6.08 12.28
N PHE A 65 3.91 -6.36 13.57
CA PHE A 65 3.14 -5.79 14.66
C PHE A 65 1.60 -5.86 14.50
N ALA A 66 1.00 -6.94 15.01
CA ALA A 66 -0.39 -6.96 15.47
C ALA A 66 -0.50 -7.59 16.86
N ARG A 67 -1.72 -7.66 17.40
CA ARG A 67 -2.03 -8.55 18.51
C ARG A 67 -1.88 -10.00 18.03
N TRP A 68 -0.93 -10.73 18.63
CA TRP A 68 -0.52 -12.07 18.20
C TRP A 68 -1.55 -13.18 18.49
N ASP A 69 -2.62 -12.84 19.21
CA ASP A 69 -3.68 -13.74 19.68
C ASP A 69 -4.99 -13.61 18.89
N VAL A 70 -4.95 -12.98 17.71
CA VAL A 70 -6.12 -12.77 16.86
C VAL A 70 -6.27 -13.92 15.85
N PRO A 71 -7.42 -14.62 15.83
CA PRO A 71 -7.71 -15.63 14.80
C PRO A 71 -7.72 -15.03 13.40
N GLU A 72 -7.31 -15.78 12.37
CA GLU A 72 -7.34 -15.29 10.98
C GLU A 72 -8.77 -15.00 10.49
N GLU A 73 -9.76 -15.67 11.10
CA GLU A 73 -11.17 -15.41 10.82
C GLU A 73 -11.67 -14.06 11.35
N ASP A 74 -10.98 -13.53 12.36
CA ASP A 74 -11.22 -12.23 13.01
C ASP A 74 -10.43 -11.14 12.26
N PHE A 75 -9.14 -11.38 12.01
CA PHE A 75 -8.31 -10.47 11.23
C PHE A 75 -7.25 -11.18 10.39
N GLY A 76 -7.25 -10.91 9.08
CA GLY A 76 -6.22 -11.39 8.16
C GLY A 76 -5.94 -10.40 7.05
N VAL A 77 -4.68 -10.26 6.63
CA VAL A 77 -4.31 -9.35 5.54
C VAL A 77 -3.34 -10.03 4.57
N GLU A 78 -3.59 -9.83 3.28
CA GLU A 78 -2.64 -10.11 2.20
C GLU A 78 -2.45 -8.84 1.37
N VAL A 79 -1.21 -8.44 1.14
CA VAL A 79 -0.87 -7.27 0.32
C VAL A 79 -0.04 -7.72 -0.87
N LYS A 80 -0.44 -7.29 -2.06
CA LYS A 80 0.33 -7.38 -3.31
C LYS A 80 0.61 -5.98 -3.82
N VAL A 81 1.82 -5.76 -4.33
CA VAL A 81 2.25 -4.47 -4.88
C VAL A 81 2.89 -4.67 -6.23
N ALA A 82 2.39 -3.95 -7.22
CA ALA A 82 2.93 -3.96 -8.57
C ALA A 82 3.16 -2.54 -9.09
N TRP A 83 3.90 -2.40 -10.17
CA TRP A 83 4.08 -1.09 -10.83
C TRP A 83 4.15 -1.25 -12.35
N SER A 84 3.82 -0.20 -13.09
CA SER A 84 3.94 -0.18 -14.55
C SER A 84 4.65 1.09 -15.01
N PRO A 85 5.77 0.98 -15.76
CA PRO A 85 6.35 2.15 -16.42
C PRO A 85 5.47 2.70 -17.55
N GLU A 86 4.58 1.87 -18.12
CA GLU A 86 3.68 2.27 -19.21
C GLU A 86 2.58 3.22 -18.72
N THR A 87 1.99 2.95 -17.56
CA THR A 87 0.99 3.85 -16.93
C THR A 87 1.61 4.83 -15.95
N ASN A 88 2.87 4.61 -15.56
CA ASN A 88 3.56 5.30 -14.47
C ASN A 88 2.76 5.28 -13.15
N MET A 89 2.13 4.14 -12.86
CA MET A 89 1.34 3.94 -11.64
C MET A 89 1.94 2.86 -10.75
N LEU A 90 1.80 3.08 -9.44
CA LEU A 90 1.97 2.08 -8.40
C LEU A 90 0.60 1.47 -8.10
N TYR A 91 0.55 0.14 -8.02
CA TYR A 91 -0.65 -0.64 -7.85
C TYR A 91 -0.61 -1.38 -6.51
N HIS A 92 -1.72 -1.38 -5.79
CA HIS A 92 -1.93 -2.14 -4.56
C HIS A 92 -3.17 -3.00 -4.72
N ALA A 93 -3.05 -4.28 -4.39
CA ALA A 93 -4.16 -5.17 -4.12
C ALA A 93 -4.06 -5.63 -2.68
N VAL A 94 -5.09 -5.36 -1.88
CA VAL A 94 -5.12 -5.68 -0.46
C VAL A 94 -6.38 -6.46 -0.16
N LYS A 95 -6.22 -7.69 0.32
CA LYS A 95 -7.31 -8.50 0.84
C LYS A 95 -7.27 -8.43 2.36
N VAL A 96 -8.40 -8.07 2.96
CA VAL A 96 -8.60 -8.02 4.41
C VAL A 96 -9.73 -8.98 4.76
N THR A 97 -9.49 -9.90 5.68
CA THR A 97 -10.52 -10.69 6.36
C THR A 97 -10.84 -9.97 7.67
N ASP A 98 -12.11 -9.70 7.90
CA ASP A 98 -12.63 -8.91 9.01
C ASP A 98 -14.06 -9.40 9.29
N ASP A 99 -14.35 -9.81 10.52
CA ASP A 99 -15.66 -10.33 10.89
C ASP A 99 -16.71 -9.20 11.09
N LYS A 100 -16.26 -7.95 11.29
CA LYS A 100 -17.11 -6.82 11.61
C LYS A 100 -16.54 -5.46 11.17
N LEU A 101 -17.00 -5.07 9.99
CA LEU A 101 -16.77 -3.74 9.43
C LEU A 101 -17.50 -2.59 10.17
N LEU A 102 -16.77 -1.83 10.99
CA LEU A 102 -17.11 -0.54 11.58
C LEU A 102 -16.60 0.63 10.72
N THR A 103 -17.51 1.53 10.37
CA THR A 103 -17.24 2.59 9.39
C THR A 103 -17.95 3.91 9.73
N LEU A 104 -17.65 4.96 8.95
CA LEU A 104 -18.35 6.25 8.97
C LEU A 104 -18.88 6.62 7.59
N PRO A 105 -19.90 7.49 7.53
CA PRO A 105 -20.30 8.15 6.29
C PRO A 105 -19.16 8.90 5.59
N ARG A 106 -19.24 8.99 4.25
CA ARG A 106 -18.21 9.56 3.37
C ARG A 106 -17.82 10.99 3.75
N GLU A 107 -18.78 11.80 4.16
CA GLU A 107 -18.57 13.19 4.58
C GLU A 107 -17.71 13.31 5.85
N GLN A 108 -17.50 12.21 6.58
CA GLN A 108 -16.66 12.14 7.77
C GLN A 108 -15.34 11.39 7.54
N ALA A 109 -14.96 11.13 6.28
CA ALA A 109 -13.77 10.34 5.91
C ALA A 109 -12.47 10.79 6.60
N GLN A 110 -12.30 12.08 6.91
CA GLN A 110 -11.11 12.58 7.61
C GLN A 110 -10.99 12.08 9.07
N LYS A 111 -12.03 11.47 9.64
CA LYS A 111 -12.03 10.83 10.97
C LYS A 111 -11.89 9.30 10.89
N MET A 112 -11.73 8.75 9.69
CA MET A 112 -11.71 7.31 9.44
C MET A 112 -10.54 6.58 10.09
N TRP A 113 -9.47 7.30 10.44
CA TRP A 113 -8.31 6.74 11.16
C TRP A 113 -8.66 6.05 12.50
N ARG A 114 -9.88 6.24 13.02
CA ARG A 114 -10.43 5.60 14.24
C ARG A 114 -11.20 4.31 13.96
N TYR A 115 -11.37 3.89 12.72
CA TYR A 115 -12.28 2.84 12.25
C TYR A 115 -11.51 1.86 11.35
N ASP A 116 -12.22 0.96 10.66
CA ASP A 116 -11.58 0.05 9.71
C ASP A 116 -11.14 0.80 8.47
N LEU A 117 -9.84 0.71 8.21
CA LEU A 117 -9.25 1.35 7.06
C LEU A 117 -7.92 0.70 6.67
N LEU A 118 -7.64 0.82 5.39
CA LEU A 118 -6.31 0.69 4.83
C LEU A 118 -5.66 2.07 4.75
N GLU A 119 -4.47 2.23 5.31
CA GLU A 119 -3.62 3.42 5.13
C GLU A 119 -2.39 3.07 4.31
N LEU A 120 -2.06 3.95 3.36
CA LEU A 120 -0.89 3.84 2.50
C LEU A 120 -0.02 5.08 2.67
N PHE A 121 1.25 4.90 2.99
CA PHE A 121 2.22 5.99 3.11
C PHE A 121 3.24 5.86 2.00
N ILE A 122 3.54 6.97 1.32
CA ILE A 122 4.44 7.01 0.17
C ILE A 122 5.33 8.25 0.26
N ASP A 123 6.64 8.03 0.20
CA ASP A 123 7.68 9.05 0.03
C ASP A 123 8.48 8.65 -1.22
N ALA A 124 8.06 9.18 -2.38
CA ALA A 124 8.46 8.65 -3.67
C ALA A 124 9.93 8.92 -4.02
N ASP A 125 10.45 10.11 -3.66
CA ASP A 125 11.85 10.47 -3.85
C ASP A 125 12.75 10.14 -2.65
N GLY A 126 12.19 9.56 -1.58
CA GLY A 126 12.93 9.12 -0.40
C GLY A 126 13.49 10.28 0.43
N SER A 127 12.93 11.48 0.28
CA SER A 127 13.40 12.71 0.92
C SER A 127 13.36 12.67 2.46
N GLY A 128 12.46 11.86 3.03
CA GLY A 128 12.30 11.64 4.46
C GLY A 128 11.80 12.87 5.24
N GLY A 129 11.99 12.83 6.56
CA GLY A 129 11.70 13.94 7.46
C GLY A 129 10.22 14.24 7.71
N ASN A 130 9.96 15.36 8.39
CA ASN A 130 8.62 15.76 8.81
C ASN A 130 7.77 16.23 7.61
N TYR A 131 6.86 15.38 7.15
CA TYR A 131 5.97 15.68 6.03
C TYR A 131 4.63 16.31 6.47
N ARG A 132 4.32 16.32 7.77
CA ARG A 132 3.12 16.96 8.35
C ARG A 132 3.29 18.40 8.76
N GLY A 133 4.53 18.86 8.91
CA GLY A 133 4.87 20.23 9.24
C GLY A 133 4.53 21.18 8.07
N GLU A 134 5.50 21.99 7.67
CA GLU A 134 5.29 23.03 6.64
C GLU A 134 4.80 22.48 5.30
N ASN A 135 5.18 21.24 4.97
CA ASN A 135 4.79 20.59 3.71
C ASN A 135 3.38 20.00 3.72
N ASN A 136 2.79 19.74 4.89
CA ASN A 136 1.44 19.21 5.09
C ASN A 136 0.96 18.19 4.02
N SER A 137 1.66 17.05 3.93
CA SER A 137 1.46 15.97 2.95
C SER A 137 1.89 16.23 1.50
N ALA A 138 2.62 17.32 1.22
CA ALA A 138 3.12 17.56 -0.14
C ALA A 138 4.34 16.70 -0.50
N GLN A 139 5.38 16.64 0.35
CA GLN A 139 6.64 15.93 0.05
C GLN A 139 6.55 14.39 0.21
N ALA A 140 5.66 13.94 1.07
CA ALA A 140 5.31 12.53 1.26
C ALA A 140 3.81 12.48 1.58
N GLN A 141 3.12 11.46 1.12
CA GLN A 141 1.67 11.40 1.15
C GLN A 141 1.19 10.22 2.01
N GLN A 142 0.13 10.45 2.76
CA GLN A 142 -0.59 9.40 3.49
C GLN A 142 -2.03 9.34 2.97
N TYR A 143 -2.34 8.25 2.31
CA TYR A 143 -3.64 7.96 1.75
C TYR A 143 -4.41 6.98 2.63
N PHE A 144 -5.72 6.91 2.39
CA PHE A 144 -6.56 5.88 2.98
C PHE A 144 -7.57 5.33 1.98
N LEU A 145 -7.91 4.05 2.13
CA LEU A 145 -9.09 3.42 1.55
C LEU A 145 -9.94 2.83 2.68
N TYR A 146 -11.25 2.99 2.56
CA TYR A 146 -12.22 2.33 3.42
C TYR A 146 -13.56 2.18 2.69
N LEU A 147 -14.50 1.50 3.33
CA LEU A 147 -15.87 1.29 2.85
C LEU A 147 -16.86 2.07 3.73
N PRO A 148 -17.53 3.13 3.22
CA PRO A 148 -18.64 3.77 3.92
C PRO A 148 -19.82 2.80 4.12
N PRO A 149 -20.90 3.22 4.81
CA PRO A 149 -22.11 2.39 4.97
C PRO A 149 -22.72 1.88 3.66
N ASP A 150 -22.57 2.63 2.57
CA ASP A 150 -23.03 2.22 1.22
C ASP A 150 -22.12 1.17 0.54
N ARG A 151 -21.01 0.80 1.20
CA ARG A 151 -20.00 -0.17 0.75
C ARG A 151 -19.32 0.19 -0.56
N SER A 152 -19.41 1.46 -0.99
CA SER A 152 -18.61 1.97 -2.11
C SER A 152 -17.15 2.12 -1.70
N ALA A 153 -16.20 2.01 -2.63
CA ALA A 153 -14.81 2.35 -2.30
C ALA A 153 -14.68 3.85 -2.00
N CYS A 154 -13.99 4.21 -0.92
CA CYS A 154 -13.68 5.60 -0.60
C CYS A 154 -12.17 5.79 -0.47
N PHE A 155 -11.55 6.40 -1.49
CA PHE A 155 -10.15 6.79 -1.48
C PHE A 155 -9.98 8.24 -1.03
N GLY A 156 -9.02 8.49 -0.15
CA GLY A 156 -8.75 9.79 0.43
C GLY A 156 -7.29 10.02 0.77
N LEU A 157 -6.99 11.24 1.20
CA LEU A 157 -5.67 11.65 1.69
C LEU A 157 -5.83 12.31 3.05
N PHE A 158 -5.01 11.91 4.01
CA PHE A 158 -4.88 12.63 5.26
C PHE A 158 -3.99 13.85 5.05
N GLY A 159 -4.49 15.03 5.41
CA GLY A 159 -3.87 16.33 5.11
C GLY A 159 -4.90 17.29 4.50
N PRO A 160 -4.47 18.30 3.75
CA PRO A 160 -5.36 19.28 3.13
C PRO A 160 -6.01 18.67 1.87
N GLN A 161 -6.90 17.68 2.06
CA GLN A 161 -7.55 16.95 0.96
C GLN A 161 -8.34 17.89 0.04
N GLU A 162 -8.88 18.99 0.55
CA GLU A 162 -9.54 20.02 -0.24
C GLU A 162 -8.61 20.66 -1.28
N LYS A 163 -7.30 20.66 -1.03
CA LYS A 163 -6.27 21.16 -1.93
C LYS A 163 -5.64 20.08 -2.78
N LEU A 164 -5.29 18.94 -2.17
CA LEU A 164 -4.50 17.88 -2.82
C LEU A 164 -5.37 16.78 -3.45
N GLY A 165 -6.67 16.77 -3.13
CA GLY A 165 -7.62 15.72 -3.51
C GLY A 165 -7.91 15.63 -5.00
N TRP A 166 -7.44 16.58 -5.82
CA TRP A 166 -7.50 16.47 -7.27
C TRP A 166 -6.72 15.27 -7.81
N SER A 167 -5.71 14.78 -7.06
CA SER A 167 -4.88 13.61 -7.40
C SER A 167 -5.57 12.27 -7.13
N LEU A 168 -6.69 12.26 -6.39
CA LEU A 168 -7.40 11.05 -5.97
C LEU A 168 -8.38 10.51 -7.02
N LYS A 169 -8.35 11.07 -8.23
CA LYS A 169 -9.31 10.76 -9.32
C LYS A 169 -8.58 10.62 -10.65
N ALA A 170 -9.27 10.09 -11.65
CA ALA A 170 -8.75 10.02 -13.00
C ALA A 170 -8.26 11.41 -13.50
N PRO A 171 -7.13 11.47 -14.23
CA PRO A 171 -6.31 10.35 -14.70
C PRO A 171 -5.28 9.81 -13.67
N TYR A 172 -5.19 10.41 -12.48
CA TYR A 172 -4.09 10.17 -11.53
C TYR A 172 -4.28 8.96 -10.63
N ALA A 173 -5.54 8.60 -10.34
CA ALA A 173 -5.86 7.43 -9.56
C ALA A 173 -7.11 6.72 -10.06
N LYS A 174 -7.12 5.40 -9.90
CA LYS A 174 -8.26 4.50 -10.02
C LYS A 174 -8.30 3.64 -8.76
N TYR A 175 -9.47 3.42 -8.19
CA TYR A 175 -9.62 2.61 -7.00
C TYR A 175 -10.95 1.88 -7.03
N ALA A 176 -10.97 0.72 -6.40
CA ALA A 176 -12.17 -0.09 -6.25
C ALA A 176 -12.08 -0.89 -4.97
N ALA A 177 -13.23 -1.38 -4.52
CA ALA A 177 -13.31 -2.27 -3.40
C ALA A 177 -14.52 -3.19 -3.56
N ARG A 178 -14.37 -4.44 -3.15
CA ARG A 178 -15.46 -5.42 -3.05
C ARG A 178 -15.52 -5.94 -1.62
N TYR A 179 -16.73 -6.09 -1.09
CA TYR A 179 -16.99 -6.66 0.22
C TYR A 179 -18.06 -7.73 0.12
N ASP A 180 -17.77 -8.92 0.62
CA ASP A 180 -18.71 -10.06 0.58
C ASP A 180 -19.40 -10.32 1.93
N GLY A 181 -19.17 -9.47 2.93
CA GLY A 181 -19.67 -9.65 4.30
C GLY A 181 -18.61 -10.17 5.28
N LYS A 182 -17.44 -10.60 4.79
CA LYS A 182 -16.31 -11.04 5.62
C LYS A 182 -14.95 -10.61 5.05
N THR A 183 -14.83 -10.56 3.73
CA THR A 183 -13.59 -10.21 3.05
C THR A 183 -13.77 -8.89 2.33
N ILE A 184 -12.83 -7.96 2.55
CA ILE A 184 -12.69 -6.74 1.78
C ILE A 184 -11.50 -6.88 0.84
N CYS A 185 -11.75 -6.76 -0.46
CA CYS A 185 -10.71 -6.65 -1.47
C CYS A 185 -10.61 -5.20 -1.92
N TYR A 186 -9.52 -4.52 -1.58
CA TYR A 186 -9.18 -3.19 -2.06
C TYR A 186 -8.24 -3.28 -3.26
N GLU A 187 -8.48 -2.44 -4.25
CA GLU A 187 -7.52 -2.17 -5.32
C GLU A 187 -7.30 -0.67 -5.49
N LEU A 188 -6.06 -0.29 -5.74
CA LEU A 188 -5.66 1.08 -6.06
C LEU A 188 -4.59 1.04 -7.14
N ALA A 189 -4.74 1.88 -8.16
CA ALA A 189 -3.68 2.27 -9.07
C ALA A 189 -3.53 3.79 -8.99
N GLN A 190 -2.34 4.29 -8.68
CA GLN A 190 -2.12 5.73 -8.55
C GLN A 190 -0.75 6.16 -9.06
N ASN A 191 -0.70 7.36 -9.60
CA ASN A 191 0.54 8.11 -9.70
C ASN A 191 1.07 8.45 -8.30
N VAL A 192 2.40 8.50 -8.17
CA VAL A 192 3.09 8.88 -6.93
C VAL A 192 3.93 10.12 -7.16
N TRP A 193 4.13 10.92 -6.12
CA TRP A 193 4.60 12.30 -6.26
C TRP A 193 5.81 12.55 -5.36
N ASP A 194 6.87 13.12 -5.91
CA ASP A 194 7.97 13.68 -5.13
C ASP A 194 7.50 14.93 -4.36
N PHE A 195 6.54 15.65 -4.95
CA PHE A 195 5.88 16.77 -4.34
C PHE A 195 4.47 16.92 -4.91
N LEU A 196 3.45 16.91 -4.06
CA LEU A 196 2.05 17.07 -4.45
C LEU A 196 1.54 18.45 -4.04
N GLY A 197 1.39 19.34 -5.02
CA GLY A 197 0.83 20.68 -4.83
C GLY A 197 -0.68 20.75 -5.10
N ASP A 198 -1.24 21.95 -5.04
CA ASP A 198 -2.69 22.20 -5.22
C ASP A 198 -3.16 22.00 -6.68
N SER A 199 -2.24 21.69 -7.59
CA SER A 199 -2.52 21.39 -9.00
C SER A 199 -1.42 20.52 -9.62
N PRO A 200 -1.69 19.87 -10.78
CA PRO A 200 -0.67 19.12 -11.52
C PRO A 200 0.57 19.96 -11.87
N GLN A 201 0.39 21.25 -12.20
CA GLN A 201 1.48 22.14 -12.59
C GLN A 201 2.37 22.55 -11.40
N GLN A 202 1.83 22.49 -10.19
CA GLN A 202 2.55 22.75 -8.95
C GLN A 202 3.11 21.46 -8.32
N SER A 203 2.96 20.33 -9.00
CA SER A 203 3.38 19.03 -8.51
C SER A 203 4.57 18.51 -9.29
N ARG A 204 5.37 17.66 -8.64
CA ARG A 204 6.45 16.90 -9.26
C ARG A 204 6.07 15.42 -9.24
N LEU A 205 5.58 14.95 -10.39
CA LEU A 205 5.25 13.54 -10.60
C LEU A 205 6.54 12.71 -10.55
N HIS A 206 6.54 11.64 -9.75
CA HIS A 206 7.65 10.70 -9.74
C HIS A 206 7.63 9.83 -11.01
N ASN A 207 8.79 9.57 -11.58
CA ASN A 207 8.93 8.68 -12.73
C ASN A 207 9.44 7.32 -12.25
N LEU A 208 8.57 6.32 -12.23
CA LEU A 208 8.85 4.97 -11.72
C LEU A 208 9.80 4.21 -12.65
N LYS A 209 10.86 3.65 -12.07
CA LYS A 209 11.93 2.92 -12.76
C LYS A 209 12.38 1.73 -11.92
N ALA A 210 12.70 0.65 -12.62
CA ALA A 210 13.26 -0.54 -11.98
C ALA A 210 14.56 -0.18 -11.21
N GLY A 211 14.73 -0.80 -10.04
CA GLY A 211 15.85 -0.59 -9.13
C GLY A 211 15.69 0.58 -8.16
N GLN A 212 14.69 1.45 -8.34
CA GLN A 212 14.42 2.52 -7.38
C GLN A 212 13.91 1.96 -6.05
N VAL A 213 14.29 2.65 -4.97
CA VAL A 213 13.80 2.39 -3.62
C VAL A 213 13.10 3.65 -3.14
N MET A 214 11.86 3.50 -2.67
CA MET A 214 11.04 4.59 -2.16
C MET A 214 10.62 4.31 -0.71
N GLY A 215 10.26 5.37 0.02
CA GLY A 215 9.63 5.22 1.33
C GLY A 215 8.19 4.71 1.15
N TRP A 216 7.83 3.65 1.87
CA TRP A 216 6.53 3.01 1.75
C TRP A 216 6.09 2.38 3.06
N LYS A 217 4.81 2.50 3.40
CA LYS A 217 4.24 1.80 4.55
C LYS A 217 2.77 1.48 4.30
N ILE A 218 2.33 0.35 4.85
CA ILE A 218 0.92 0.00 4.98
C ILE A 218 0.57 -0.16 6.44
N THR A 219 -0.61 0.33 6.80
CA THR A 219 -1.30 0.02 8.04
C THR A 219 -2.71 -0.43 7.68
N VAL A 220 -3.16 -1.55 8.23
CA VAL A 220 -4.56 -1.97 8.18
C VAL A 220 -5.06 -2.00 9.61
N LYS A 221 -6.20 -1.36 9.86
CA LYS A 221 -6.86 -1.41 11.17
C LYS A 221 -8.17 -2.14 11.06
N ASP A 222 -8.47 -2.81 12.15
CA ASP A 222 -9.66 -3.59 12.41
C ASP A 222 -10.20 -3.18 13.79
N ARG A 223 -11.49 -2.86 13.84
CA ARG A 223 -12.16 -2.28 14.97
C ARG A 223 -13.62 -2.65 14.99
N ASP A 224 -13.93 -3.67 15.76
CA ASP A 224 -15.32 -4.08 16.01
C ASP A 224 -16.18 -3.01 16.67
N ASN A 225 -15.60 -2.19 17.54
CA ASN A 225 -16.33 -1.16 18.26
C ASN A 225 -15.46 -0.01 18.80
N GLU A 226 -16.11 1.11 19.14
CA GLU A 226 -15.44 2.31 19.64
C GLU A 226 -14.81 2.17 21.04
N LYS A 227 -15.16 1.14 21.81
CA LYS A 227 -14.69 0.96 23.19
C LYS A 227 -13.43 0.11 23.29
N GLU A 228 -13.23 -0.77 22.33
CA GLU A 228 -12.05 -1.63 22.26
C GLU A 228 -10.89 -0.93 21.56
N ALA A 229 -9.69 -1.41 21.91
CA ALA A 229 -8.47 -1.01 21.24
C ALA A 229 -8.44 -1.69 19.87
N PRO A 230 -8.05 -0.97 18.80
CA PRO A 230 -8.04 -1.55 17.46
C PRO A 230 -7.10 -2.76 17.41
N ILE A 231 -7.53 -3.76 16.67
CA ILE A 231 -6.68 -4.77 16.05
C ILE A 231 -6.12 -4.16 14.76
N GLY A 232 -4.99 -4.66 14.30
CA GLY A 232 -4.41 -4.16 13.06
C GLY A 232 -2.97 -4.59 12.90
N CYS A 233 -2.49 -4.50 11.66
CA CYS A 233 -1.11 -4.77 11.31
C CYS A 233 -0.47 -3.53 10.69
N THR A 234 0.83 -3.35 10.91
CA THR A 234 1.57 -2.26 10.28
C THR A 234 3.01 -2.66 10.01
N LEU A 235 3.50 -2.42 8.80
CA LEU A 235 4.85 -2.85 8.38
C LEU A 235 5.97 -2.34 9.30
N ARG A 236 5.74 -1.26 10.04
CA ARG A 236 6.61 -0.77 11.11
C ARG A 236 5.80 -0.15 12.27
N PRO A 237 6.10 -0.46 13.54
CA PRO A 237 5.41 0.13 14.68
C PRO A 237 5.81 1.59 14.94
N SER A 238 6.88 2.08 14.31
CA SER A 238 7.29 3.49 14.41
C SER A 238 6.21 4.42 13.87
N ASP A 239 5.97 5.51 14.60
CA ASP A 239 4.96 6.49 14.23
C ASP A 239 5.29 7.12 12.88
N ALA A 240 4.45 6.79 11.90
CA ALA A 240 4.58 7.27 10.53
C ALA A 240 3.70 8.49 10.28
N TRP A 241 2.92 8.97 11.27
CA TRP A 241 2.00 10.08 11.09
C TRP A 241 2.72 11.35 10.67
N GLU A 242 3.89 11.66 11.27
CA GLU A 242 4.61 12.92 11.03
C GLU A 242 5.89 12.76 10.20
N ASN A 243 6.62 11.66 10.35
CA ASN A 243 7.97 11.52 9.82
C ASN A 243 8.09 10.36 8.82
N ALA A 244 8.46 10.69 7.58
CA ALA A 244 8.67 9.73 6.49
C ALA A 244 9.90 8.82 6.70
N ASP A 245 10.85 9.21 7.57
CA ASP A 245 11.99 8.34 7.96
C ASP A 245 11.51 7.03 8.61
N ASN A 246 10.30 7.05 9.18
CA ASN A 246 9.66 5.91 9.83
C ASN A 246 8.90 5.00 8.86
N PHE A 247 8.90 5.28 7.56
CA PHE A 247 8.36 4.37 6.56
C PHE A 247 9.25 3.12 6.41
N ALA A 248 8.70 2.04 5.88
CA ALA A 248 9.52 0.96 5.33
C ALA A 248 10.04 1.37 3.94
N ARG A 249 10.70 0.44 3.25
CA ARG A 249 11.21 0.67 1.90
C ARG A 249 10.48 -0.22 0.91
N LEU A 250 10.20 0.29 -0.28
CA LEU A 250 9.66 -0.47 -1.40
C LEU A 250 10.63 -0.37 -2.58
N MET A 251 11.13 -1.51 -3.05
CA MET A 251 11.99 -1.58 -4.23
C MET A 251 11.16 -1.96 -5.46
N LEU A 252 11.29 -1.18 -6.53
CA LEU A 252 10.65 -1.46 -7.81
C LEU A 252 11.48 -2.50 -8.57
N THR A 253 10.98 -3.72 -8.68
CA THR A 253 11.70 -4.82 -9.36
C THR A 253 11.29 -4.93 -10.83
N PRO A 254 12.19 -5.39 -11.73
CA PRO A 254 11.92 -5.50 -13.17
C PRO A 254 10.76 -6.42 -13.54
#